data_AF-A0A370EDQ7-F1
#
_entry.id   AF-A0A370EDQ7-F1
#
_cell.length_a   1.000
_cell.length_b   1.000
_cell.length_c   1.000
_cell.angle_alpha   90.00
_cell.angle_beta   90.00
_cell.angle_gamma   90.00
#
_symmetry.space_group_name_H-M   'P 1'
#
loop_
_entity.id
_entity.type
_entity.pdbx_description
1 polymer ?
#
loop_
_entity_poly.entity_id
_entity_poly.type
_entity_poly.pdbx_seq_one_letter_code
_entity_poly.pdbx_strand_id
1 'polypeptide(L)'
;MKKLVCVLLLFMIASCADKKYEVIKEDVNVNICRMQIKIPQKINEEQLEAIANELRDDRKGYDKLWISFYLRDLLPESDGNGAWAVASFTPGFEMDILGEKIAAGKLNNKAAAPFPQYQNAMEVLKANNDYQNQCLEDLSKGDDSHVRVSSEFLPNEDISLLKQQAKRDVVYVIFQVFAETKLDKFTVTSIPIVRTSFNPNLMYDGKKQDVLKQTITITRTKAQEVLKKYLKTNAFKDLYQLDGTMYLPNEKFETLKHAELESVFADLN
;
A
#
# COMPACT_ATOMS: atom_id res chain seq x y z
N MET A 1 -19.16 -23.69 -62.21
CA MET A 1 -18.56 -22.60 -61.40
C MET A 1 -19.06 -22.72 -59.96
N LYS A 2 -18.14 -22.79 -58.98
CA LYS A 2 -18.17 -22.13 -57.64
C LYS A 2 -19.41 -22.41 -56.75
N LYS A 3 -19.35 -22.91 -55.51
CA LYS A 3 -18.28 -23.11 -54.52
C LYS A 3 -18.75 -24.16 -53.49
N LEU A 4 -17.83 -25.02 -53.09
CA LEU A 4 -17.91 -25.88 -51.90
C LEU A 4 -17.83 -24.97 -50.67
N VAL A 5 -18.83 -25.00 -49.78
CA VAL A 5 -18.77 -24.31 -48.48
C VAL A 5 -18.21 -25.31 -47.47
N CYS A 6 -16.89 -25.26 -47.26
CA CYS A 6 -16.26 -25.87 -46.10
C CYS A 6 -16.59 -25.01 -44.88
N VAL A 7 -17.50 -25.49 -44.02
CA VAL A 7 -17.65 -24.99 -42.65
C VAL A 7 -16.42 -25.49 -41.88
N LEU A 8 -15.39 -24.65 -41.81
CA LEU A 8 -14.22 -24.88 -40.97
C LEU A 8 -14.63 -24.56 -39.54
N LEU A 9 -15.01 -25.59 -38.78
CA LEU A 9 -15.15 -25.54 -37.33
C LEU A 9 -13.74 -25.34 -36.75
N LEU A 10 -13.35 -24.08 -36.54
CA LEU A 10 -12.19 -23.74 -35.74
C LEU A 10 -12.52 -24.07 -34.28
N PHE A 11 -12.17 -25.28 -33.85
CA PHE A 11 -11.90 -25.57 -32.45
C PHE A 11 -10.71 -24.70 -32.04
N MET A 12 -11.00 -23.53 -31.47
CA MET A 12 -10.05 -22.83 -30.61
C MET A 12 -9.84 -23.71 -29.39
N ILE A 13 -8.85 -24.61 -29.49
CA ILE A 13 -8.23 -25.19 -28.31
C ILE A 13 -7.55 -24.01 -27.63
N ALA A 14 -8.27 -23.35 -26.73
CA ALA A 14 -7.65 -22.46 -25.75
C ALA A 14 -6.64 -23.34 -25.02
N SER A 15 -5.37 -23.14 -25.37
CA SER A 15 -4.23 -23.73 -24.68
C SER A 15 -4.44 -23.49 -23.20
N CYS A 16 -4.79 -24.56 -22.48
CA CYS A 16 -4.73 -24.61 -21.04
C CYS A 16 -3.24 -24.70 -20.70
N ALA A 17 -2.49 -23.62 -20.96
CA ALA A 17 -1.17 -23.46 -20.41
C ALA A 17 -1.36 -23.35 -18.91
N ASP A 18 -0.79 -24.28 -18.15
CA ASP A 18 -0.73 -24.19 -16.70
C ASP A 18 -0.24 -22.79 -16.33
N LYS A 19 -1.12 -21.98 -15.75
CA LYS A 19 -0.76 -20.63 -15.34
C LYS A 19 0.35 -20.75 -14.30
N LYS A 20 1.52 -20.17 -14.58
CA LYS A 20 2.69 -20.17 -13.70
C LYS A 20 2.38 -19.53 -12.34
N TYR A 21 1.43 -18.61 -12.31
CA TYR A 21 0.95 -17.91 -11.13
C TYR A 21 -0.48 -17.40 -11.33
N GLU A 22 -1.12 -16.98 -10.24
CA GLU A 22 -2.45 -16.36 -10.21
C GLU A 22 -2.37 -15.04 -9.43
N VAL A 23 -2.86 -13.94 -9.99
CA VAL A 23 -2.97 -12.66 -9.24
C VAL A 23 -4.19 -12.75 -8.34
N ILE A 24 -3.97 -12.74 -7.03
CA ILE A 24 -5.04 -12.81 -6.00
C ILE A 24 -5.62 -11.43 -5.76
N LYS A 25 -4.75 -10.43 -5.61
CA LYS A 25 -5.13 -9.05 -5.30
C LYS A 25 -4.15 -8.08 -5.94
N GLU A 26 -4.68 -6.97 -6.39
CA GLU A 26 -3.92 -5.83 -6.88
C GLU A 26 -4.50 -4.57 -6.24
N ASP A 27 -3.68 -3.87 -5.46
CA ASP A 27 -4.02 -2.62 -4.80
C ASP A 27 -3.14 -1.51 -5.39
N VAL A 28 -3.79 -0.52 -6.00
CA VAL A 28 -3.15 0.55 -6.75
C VAL A 28 -3.39 1.89 -6.08
N ASN A 29 -2.32 2.65 -5.92
CA ASN A 29 -2.34 4.04 -5.49
C ASN A 29 -1.47 4.86 -6.46
N VAL A 30 -1.47 6.19 -6.32
CA VAL A 30 -0.64 7.09 -7.14
C VAL A 30 0.81 6.61 -7.07
N ASN A 31 1.36 6.24 -8.24
CA ASN A 31 2.73 5.75 -8.45
C ASN A 31 3.14 4.47 -7.69
N ILE A 32 2.22 3.77 -7.02
CA ILE A 32 2.50 2.54 -6.26
C ILE A 32 1.51 1.44 -6.67
N CYS A 33 2.02 0.26 -6.98
CA CYS A 33 1.23 -0.95 -7.16
C CYS A 33 1.68 -2.02 -6.15
N ARG A 34 0.73 -2.62 -5.43
CA ARG A 34 0.95 -3.73 -4.50
C ARG A 34 0.17 -4.94 -5.00
N MET A 35 0.86 -6.06 -5.20
CA MET A 35 0.31 -7.29 -5.75
C MET A 35 0.45 -8.44 -4.77
N GLN A 36 -0.59 -9.26 -4.71
CA GLN A 36 -0.56 -10.56 -4.05
C GLN A 36 -0.70 -11.63 -5.13
N ILE A 37 0.31 -12.48 -5.25
CA ILE A 37 0.42 -13.50 -6.28
C ILE A 37 0.43 -14.87 -5.63
N LYS A 38 -0.40 -15.79 -6.13
CA LYS A 38 -0.36 -17.21 -5.78
C LYS A 38 0.53 -17.95 -6.77
N ILE A 39 1.40 -18.80 -6.25
CA ILE A 39 2.18 -19.74 -7.05
C ILE A 39 1.86 -21.18 -6.62
N PRO A 40 1.89 -22.15 -7.55
CA PRO A 40 1.45 -23.51 -7.28
C PRO A 40 2.39 -24.29 -6.35
N GLN A 41 3.68 -23.96 -6.35
CA GLN A 41 4.72 -24.62 -5.57
C GLN A 41 5.91 -23.68 -5.32
N LYS A 42 6.84 -24.09 -4.45
CA LYS A 42 8.12 -23.39 -4.27
C LYS A 42 8.91 -23.47 -5.57
N ILE A 43 9.47 -22.34 -5.96
CA ILE A 43 10.34 -22.16 -7.12
C ILE A 43 11.65 -21.52 -6.64
N ASN A 44 12.66 -21.38 -7.48
CA ASN A 44 13.90 -20.73 -7.07
C ASN A 44 13.84 -19.20 -7.26
N GLU A 45 14.87 -18.49 -6.79
CA GLU A 45 14.98 -17.03 -6.91
C GLU A 45 14.92 -16.56 -8.37
N GLU A 46 15.61 -17.23 -9.29
CA GLU A 46 15.61 -16.90 -10.72
C GLU A 46 14.20 -16.97 -11.32
N GLN A 47 13.41 -17.98 -10.93
CA GLN A 47 12.03 -18.13 -11.38
C GLN A 47 11.09 -17.08 -10.77
N LEU A 48 11.30 -16.72 -9.49
CA LEU A 48 10.58 -15.63 -8.84
C LEU A 48 10.89 -14.28 -9.49
N GLU A 49 12.17 -14.02 -9.77
CA GLU A 49 12.63 -12.82 -10.47
C GLU A 49 12.04 -12.75 -11.88
N ALA A 50 11.98 -13.86 -12.62
CA ALA A 50 11.34 -13.90 -13.93
C ALA A 50 9.85 -13.51 -13.85
N ILE A 51 9.10 -14.02 -12.85
CA ILE A 51 7.69 -13.63 -12.65
C ILE A 51 7.59 -12.16 -12.24
N ALA A 52 8.46 -11.69 -11.34
CA ALA A 52 8.45 -10.30 -10.88
C ALA A 52 8.72 -9.31 -12.02
N ASN A 53 9.68 -9.62 -12.89
CA ASN A 53 9.99 -8.82 -14.08
C ASN A 53 8.86 -8.86 -15.11
N GLU A 54 8.23 -10.02 -15.33
CA GLU A 54 7.02 -10.13 -16.17
C GLU A 54 5.91 -9.21 -15.65
N LEU A 55 5.62 -9.26 -14.34
CA LEU A 55 4.63 -8.41 -13.69
C LEU A 55 4.98 -6.91 -13.75
N ARG A 56 6.29 -6.58 -13.66
CA ARG A 56 6.82 -5.22 -13.79
C ARG A 56 6.64 -4.67 -15.19
N ASP A 57 6.77 -5.50 -16.22
CA ASP A 57 6.67 -5.06 -17.60
C ASP A 57 5.29 -4.47 -17.94
N ASP A 58 4.23 -5.03 -17.37
CA ASP A 58 2.86 -4.54 -17.51
C ASP A 58 2.56 -3.31 -16.63
N ARG A 59 3.47 -2.96 -15.70
CA ARG A 59 3.24 -1.99 -14.61
C ARG A 59 4.30 -0.90 -14.54
N LYS A 60 4.94 -0.59 -15.67
CA LYS A 60 5.97 0.47 -15.78
C LYS A 60 5.47 1.87 -15.43
N GLY A 61 4.15 2.08 -15.43
CA GLY A 61 3.52 3.35 -15.05
C GLY A 61 3.58 3.67 -13.56
N TYR A 62 3.94 2.70 -12.71
CA TYR A 62 4.12 2.92 -11.27
C TYR A 62 5.61 3.08 -10.96
N ASP A 63 5.97 4.06 -10.13
CA ASP A 63 7.34 4.22 -9.63
C ASP A 63 7.76 3.02 -8.77
N LYS A 64 6.79 2.42 -8.06
CA LYS A 64 7.02 1.31 -7.13
C LYS A 64 6.08 0.15 -7.43
N LEU A 65 6.65 -1.06 -7.47
CA LEU A 65 5.87 -2.31 -7.56
C LEU A 65 6.31 -3.25 -6.46
N TRP A 66 5.37 -3.70 -5.63
CA TRP A 66 5.59 -4.64 -4.55
C TRP A 66 4.78 -5.90 -4.83
N ILE A 67 5.40 -7.07 -4.68
CA ILE A 67 4.82 -8.36 -5.05
C ILE A 67 5.03 -9.34 -3.90
N SER A 68 3.94 -9.72 -3.23
CA SER A 68 3.90 -10.78 -2.23
C SER A 68 3.57 -12.11 -2.91
N PHE A 69 4.47 -13.09 -2.85
CA PHE A 69 4.27 -14.44 -3.39
C PHE A 69 3.77 -15.40 -2.32
N TYR A 70 2.62 -16.02 -2.53
CA TYR A 70 2.01 -17.01 -1.64
C TYR A 70 2.05 -18.40 -2.26
N LEU A 71 2.36 -19.40 -1.44
CA LEU A 71 2.14 -20.79 -1.81
C LEU A 71 0.66 -21.14 -1.63
N ARG A 72 0.19 -22.17 -2.34
CA ARG A 72 -1.20 -22.65 -2.30
C ARG A 72 -1.76 -22.84 -0.87
N ASP A 73 -0.91 -23.27 0.06
CA ASP A 73 -1.29 -23.57 1.45
C ASP A 73 -1.04 -22.40 2.43
N LEU A 74 -0.56 -21.26 1.91
CA LEU A 74 -0.21 -20.07 2.70
C LEU A 74 -1.02 -18.85 2.25
N LEU A 75 -2.25 -19.05 1.77
CA LEU A 75 -3.08 -17.92 1.37
C LEU A 75 -3.45 -17.07 2.60
N PRO A 76 -3.59 -15.74 2.45
CA PRO A 76 -3.89 -14.84 3.57
C PRO A 76 -5.22 -15.16 4.28
N GLU A 77 -6.12 -15.88 3.61
CA GLU A 77 -7.41 -16.34 4.17
C GLU A 77 -7.28 -17.62 5.03
N SER A 78 -6.17 -18.35 4.94
CA SER A 78 -5.91 -19.60 5.67
C SER A 78 -4.79 -19.41 6.69
N ASP A 79 -5.15 -19.22 7.96
CA ASP A 79 -4.29 -19.29 9.15
C ASP A 79 -2.97 -18.49 9.17
N GLY A 80 -2.90 -17.37 8.43
CA GLY A 80 -1.95 -16.29 8.73
C GLY A 80 -0.48 -16.57 8.43
N ASN A 81 -0.17 -17.54 7.57
CA ASN A 81 1.18 -17.67 7.05
C ASN A 81 1.39 -16.60 5.97
N GLY A 82 2.12 -15.55 6.33
CA GLY A 82 2.48 -14.47 5.42
C GLY A 82 3.17 -14.93 4.13
N ALA A 83 3.38 -13.99 3.20
CA ALA A 83 4.04 -14.26 1.92
C ALA A 83 5.30 -15.14 2.08
N TRP A 84 5.47 -16.12 1.17
CA TRP A 84 6.64 -17.00 1.13
C TRP A 84 7.87 -16.27 0.57
N ALA A 85 7.67 -15.35 -0.36
CA ALA A 85 8.69 -14.44 -0.88
C ALA A 85 8.08 -13.07 -1.16
N VAL A 86 8.90 -12.03 -1.16
CA VAL A 86 8.50 -10.67 -1.50
C VAL A 86 9.49 -10.11 -2.51
N ALA A 87 8.98 -9.51 -3.59
CA ALA A 87 9.77 -8.69 -4.50
C ALA A 87 9.38 -7.23 -4.40
N SER A 88 10.34 -6.33 -4.56
CA SER A 88 10.09 -4.90 -4.68
C SER A 88 10.90 -4.29 -5.83
N PHE A 89 10.31 -3.29 -6.49
CA PHE A 89 10.97 -2.46 -7.50
C PHE A 89 11.07 -1.02 -6.98
N THR A 90 12.09 -0.69 -6.19
CA THR A 90 12.27 0.65 -5.60
C THR A 90 13.73 1.04 -5.30
N PRO A 91 14.48 1.76 -6.16
CA PRO A 91 14.33 1.98 -7.61
C PRO A 91 14.91 0.83 -8.46
N GLY A 92 15.54 -0.16 -7.82
CA GLY A 92 16.00 -1.41 -8.42
C GLY A 92 15.14 -2.58 -7.98
N PHE A 93 15.39 -3.75 -8.57
CA PHE A 93 14.76 -5.00 -8.15
C PHE A 93 15.42 -5.53 -6.87
N GLU A 94 14.61 -5.86 -5.88
CA GLU A 94 15.01 -6.56 -4.66
C GLU A 94 14.08 -7.76 -4.43
N MET A 95 14.63 -8.88 -3.99
CA MET A 95 13.89 -10.11 -3.70
C MET A 95 14.29 -10.66 -2.33
N ASP A 96 13.30 -11.02 -1.53
CA ASP A 96 13.48 -11.67 -0.24
C ASP A 96 12.67 -12.97 -0.18
N ILE A 97 13.35 -14.12 -0.17
CA ILE A 97 12.73 -15.44 0.04
C ILE A 97 12.66 -15.73 1.53
N LEU A 98 11.48 -15.57 2.11
CA LEU A 98 11.25 -15.70 3.55
C LEU A 98 11.30 -17.15 4.02
N GLY A 99 11.00 -18.10 3.11
CA GLY A 99 10.98 -19.54 3.40
C GLY A 99 12.32 -20.29 3.40
N GLU A 100 13.42 -19.69 2.91
CA GLU A 100 14.74 -20.36 2.87
C GLU A 100 15.60 -20.08 4.11
N LYS A 101 15.38 -18.94 4.79
CA LYS A 101 16.04 -18.62 6.07
C LYS A 101 15.38 -19.29 7.29
N ILE A 102 14.43 -20.20 7.07
CA ILE A 102 13.66 -20.87 8.13
C ILE A 102 13.59 -22.37 7.81
N ALA A 103 14.52 -23.14 8.40
CA ALA A 103 14.37 -24.60 8.47
C ALA A 103 12.97 -24.95 9.01
N ALA A 104 12.30 -25.90 8.36
CA ALA A 104 10.90 -26.28 8.53
C ALA A 104 10.46 -26.61 9.98
N GLY A 105 11.39 -26.75 10.92
CA GLY A 105 11.12 -26.91 12.36
C GLY A 105 10.87 -25.62 13.14
N LYS A 106 10.90 -24.43 12.52
CA LYS A 106 10.77 -23.12 13.22
C LYS A 106 9.50 -22.33 12.91
N LEU A 107 8.55 -22.86 12.13
CA LEU A 107 7.27 -22.18 11.88
C LEU A 107 6.34 -22.20 13.11
N ASN A 108 6.50 -23.18 14.01
CA ASN A 108 5.62 -23.33 15.17
C ASN A 108 6.02 -22.50 16.41
N ASN A 109 7.09 -21.70 16.36
CA ASN A 109 7.62 -21.00 17.54
C ASN A 109 8.37 -19.68 17.23
N LYS A 110 7.91 -18.89 16.25
CA LYS A 110 8.50 -17.56 16.00
C LYS A 110 7.67 -16.46 16.64
N ALA A 111 8.29 -15.78 17.62
CA ALA A 111 7.90 -14.42 18.00
C ALA A 111 7.72 -13.60 16.71
N ALA A 112 6.50 -13.12 16.49
CA ALA A 112 6.16 -12.26 15.36
C ALA A 112 7.20 -11.14 15.22
N ALA A 113 7.55 -10.77 13.99
CA ALA A 113 8.39 -9.59 13.75
C ALA A 113 7.87 -8.43 14.63
N PRO A 114 8.72 -7.76 15.41
CA PRO A 114 8.24 -6.71 16.31
C PRO A 114 7.54 -5.63 15.49
N PHE A 115 6.41 -5.14 15.99
CA PHE A 115 5.73 -4.02 15.32
C PHE A 115 6.66 -2.81 15.32
N PRO A 116 6.86 -2.13 14.18
CA PRO A 116 7.84 -1.07 14.07
C PRO A 116 7.49 0.08 15.02
N GLN A 117 8.52 0.70 15.59
CA GLN A 117 8.41 1.85 16.50
C GLN A 117 9.50 2.86 16.15
N TYR A 118 9.10 4.11 15.94
CA TYR A 118 9.94 5.22 15.54
C TYR A 118 9.84 6.37 16.55
N GLN A 119 10.81 7.27 16.50
CA GLN A 119 10.86 8.40 17.44
C GLN A 119 9.86 9.50 17.08
N ASN A 120 9.61 9.72 15.79
CA ASN A 120 8.80 10.83 15.28
C ASN A 120 8.05 10.46 14.00
N ALA A 121 7.07 11.30 13.63
CA ALA A 121 6.23 11.08 12.46
C ALA A 121 7.01 11.07 11.13
N MET A 122 8.10 11.83 11.03
CA MET A 122 8.90 11.91 9.81
C MET A 122 9.65 10.59 9.53
N GLU A 123 10.16 9.93 10.57
CA GLU A 123 10.76 8.60 10.46
C GLU A 123 9.74 7.55 9.98
N VAL A 124 8.52 7.55 10.54
CA VAL A 124 7.42 6.68 10.10
C VAL A 124 7.18 6.84 8.60
N LEU A 125 6.99 8.07 8.13
CA LEU A 125 6.60 8.33 6.75
C LEU A 125 7.75 8.05 5.76
N LYS A 126 9.00 8.29 6.16
CA LYS A 126 10.17 7.94 5.36
C LYS A 126 10.39 6.43 5.27
N ALA A 127 10.19 5.71 6.38
CA ALA A 127 10.36 4.25 6.42
C ALA A 127 9.30 3.54 5.58
N ASN A 128 8.05 3.99 5.65
CA ASN A 128 6.95 3.44 4.86
C ASN A 128 6.99 3.88 3.39
N ASN A 129 7.70 4.99 3.11
CA ASN A 129 8.02 5.42 1.76
C ASN A 129 6.78 5.78 0.91
N ASP A 130 5.65 6.06 1.56
CA ASP A 130 4.37 6.41 0.91
C ASP A 130 4.37 7.86 0.39
N TYR A 131 5.18 8.75 1.00
CA TYR A 131 5.33 10.15 0.59
C TYR A 131 6.81 10.52 0.48
N GLN A 132 7.22 11.09 -0.64
CA GLN A 132 8.63 11.46 -0.89
C GLN A 132 8.74 12.82 -1.56
N ASN A 133 9.95 13.39 -1.56
CA ASN A 133 10.29 14.61 -2.29
C ASN A 133 9.31 15.75 -1.99
N GLN A 134 8.74 16.37 -3.02
CA GLN A 134 7.80 17.48 -2.90
C GLN A 134 6.49 17.08 -2.21
N CYS A 135 6.23 15.78 -2.00
CA CYS A 135 5.03 15.24 -1.37
C CYS A 135 5.17 15.01 0.14
N LEU A 136 6.36 15.17 0.73
CA LEU A 136 6.55 15.12 2.19
C LEU A 136 7.34 16.33 2.70
N GLU A 137 6.84 17.00 3.73
CA GLU A 137 7.49 18.17 4.33
C GLU A 137 7.35 18.13 5.86
N ASP A 138 8.44 18.41 6.58
CA ASP A 138 8.43 18.59 8.03
C ASP A 138 8.06 20.03 8.36
N LEU A 139 6.99 20.21 9.12
CA LEU A 139 6.50 21.52 9.58
C LEU A 139 6.60 21.65 11.11
N SER A 140 7.27 20.71 11.78
CA SER A 140 7.35 20.64 13.24
C SER A 140 8.03 21.87 13.82
N LYS A 141 7.55 22.33 14.98
CA LYS A 141 8.11 23.48 15.71
C LYS A 141 8.28 23.13 17.18
N GLY A 142 9.52 23.03 17.64
CA GLY A 142 9.80 22.54 19.01
C GLY A 142 9.20 21.15 19.20
N ASP A 143 8.38 20.98 20.24
CA ASP A 143 7.75 19.70 20.58
C ASP A 143 6.45 19.44 19.79
N ASP A 144 5.98 20.40 18.99
CA ASP A 144 4.79 20.22 18.15
C ASP A 144 5.13 19.45 16.88
N SER A 145 4.88 18.14 16.89
CA SER A 145 5.02 17.28 15.70
C SER A 145 3.97 17.63 14.64
N HIS A 146 4.45 18.08 13.47
CA HIS A 146 3.61 18.48 12.35
C HIS A 146 4.26 18.09 11.02
N VAL A 147 3.54 17.35 10.18
CA VAL A 147 3.98 17.03 8.81
C VAL A 147 2.95 17.48 7.78
N ARG A 148 3.43 17.77 6.57
CA ARG A 148 2.58 17.96 5.40
C ARG A 148 2.82 16.86 4.38
N VAL A 149 1.75 16.18 4.01
CA VAL A 149 1.73 15.15 2.97
C VAL A 149 0.94 15.62 1.74
N SER A 150 1.21 15.02 0.59
CA SER A 150 0.51 15.34 -0.66
C SER A 150 0.40 14.11 -1.54
N SER A 151 -0.81 13.85 -2.03
CA SER A 151 -1.03 13.01 -3.20
C SER A 151 -0.93 13.84 -4.48
N GLU A 152 -0.38 13.27 -5.55
CA GLU A 152 -0.24 13.92 -6.86
C GLU A 152 -1.37 13.51 -7.82
N PHE A 153 -1.77 14.43 -8.69
CA PHE A 153 -2.89 14.27 -9.63
C PHE A 153 -2.55 14.86 -11.00
N LEU A 154 -3.22 14.34 -12.04
CA LEU A 154 -3.19 14.93 -13.38
C LEU A 154 -4.16 16.11 -13.49
N PRO A 155 -4.01 16.97 -14.51
CA PRO A 155 -4.97 18.02 -14.77
C PRO A 155 -6.29 17.39 -15.21
N ASN A 156 -7.41 17.98 -14.80
CA ASN A 156 -8.79 17.56 -15.08
C ASN A 156 -9.36 16.44 -14.20
N GLU A 157 -8.63 15.97 -13.20
CA GLU A 157 -9.20 15.13 -12.14
C GLU A 157 -10.33 15.85 -11.40
N ASP A 158 -11.34 15.10 -10.96
CA ASP A 158 -12.50 15.65 -10.25
C ASP A 158 -12.06 16.30 -8.93
N ILE A 159 -12.41 17.57 -8.72
CA ILE A 159 -12.06 18.31 -7.49
C ILE A 159 -12.59 17.61 -6.23
N SER A 160 -13.75 16.95 -6.33
CA SER A 160 -14.31 16.15 -5.23
C SER A 160 -13.44 14.94 -4.90
N LEU A 161 -12.82 14.30 -5.90
CA LEU A 161 -11.86 13.21 -5.72
C LEU A 161 -10.60 13.71 -5.00
N LEU A 162 -10.03 14.84 -5.44
CA LEU A 162 -8.86 15.45 -4.79
C LEU A 162 -9.15 15.78 -3.32
N LYS A 163 -10.33 16.34 -3.04
CA LYS A 163 -10.76 16.65 -1.68
C LYS A 163 -10.94 15.39 -0.83
N GLN A 164 -11.53 14.34 -1.38
CA GLN A 164 -11.66 13.05 -0.68
C GLN A 164 -10.28 12.47 -0.39
N GLN A 165 -9.37 12.44 -1.36
CA GLN A 165 -8.02 11.92 -1.14
C GLN A 165 -7.27 12.72 -0.07
N ALA A 166 -7.39 14.05 -0.03
CA ALA A 166 -6.78 14.85 1.02
C ALA A 166 -7.25 14.43 2.42
N LYS A 167 -8.54 14.06 2.58
CA LYS A 167 -9.05 13.49 3.83
C LYS A 167 -8.47 12.10 4.11
N ARG A 168 -8.36 11.25 3.08
CA ARG A 168 -7.78 9.90 3.21
C ARG A 168 -6.34 9.96 3.69
N ASP A 169 -5.54 10.87 3.12
CA ASP A 169 -4.15 11.08 3.50
C ASP A 169 -4.05 11.49 4.97
N VAL A 170 -4.92 12.41 5.43
CA VAL A 170 -4.99 12.83 6.84
C VAL A 170 -5.32 11.65 7.76
N VAL A 171 -6.37 10.88 7.45
CA VAL A 171 -6.79 9.71 8.24
C VAL A 171 -5.66 8.67 8.29
N TYR A 172 -5.09 8.33 7.13
CA TYR A 172 -4.01 7.37 6.99
C TYR A 172 -2.80 7.74 7.86
N VAL A 173 -2.31 8.97 7.69
CA VAL A 173 -1.09 9.43 8.36
C VAL A 173 -1.30 9.55 9.88
N ILE A 174 -2.47 10.00 10.36
CA ILE A 174 -2.76 10.06 11.81
C ILE A 174 -2.67 8.66 12.44
N PHE A 175 -3.38 7.69 11.88
CA PHE A 175 -3.46 6.36 12.48
C PHE A 175 -2.14 5.59 12.34
N GLN A 176 -1.42 5.76 11.23
CA GLN A 176 -0.09 5.19 11.04
C GLN A 176 0.92 5.76 12.04
N VAL A 177 0.99 7.08 12.18
CA VAL A 177 1.91 7.73 13.11
C VAL A 177 1.60 7.32 14.56
N PHE A 178 0.33 7.23 14.96
CA PHE A 178 0.02 6.77 16.31
C PHE A 178 0.25 5.27 16.53
N ALA A 179 0.16 4.44 15.50
CA ALA A 179 0.51 3.03 15.58
C ALA A 179 2.01 2.83 15.86
N GLU A 180 2.84 3.62 15.18
CA GLU A 180 4.28 3.38 15.09
C GLU A 180 5.12 4.37 15.91
N THR A 181 4.50 5.23 16.71
CA THR A 181 5.22 6.16 17.62
C THR A 181 4.57 6.20 19.00
N LYS A 182 5.21 6.90 19.94
CA LYS A 182 4.67 7.24 21.27
C LYS A 182 4.18 8.68 21.37
N LEU A 183 3.95 9.37 20.24
CA LEU A 183 3.45 10.75 20.26
C LEU A 183 2.07 10.82 20.93
N ASP A 184 1.85 11.83 21.77
CA ASP A 184 0.56 12.10 22.42
C ASP A 184 -0.31 13.08 21.64
N LYS A 185 0.32 13.93 20.83
CA LYS A 185 -0.33 14.92 19.97
C LYS A 185 0.39 14.97 18.63
N PHE A 186 -0.35 15.11 17.55
CA PHE A 186 0.21 15.14 16.20
C PHE A 186 -0.65 16.00 15.28
N THR A 187 -0.01 16.75 14.40
CA THR A 187 -0.67 17.53 13.35
C THR A 187 -0.30 16.99 11.98
N VAL A 188 -1.29 16.82 11.12
CA VAL A 188 -1.08 16.51 9.71
C VAL A 188 -1.79 17.55 8.85
N THR A 189 -1.12 17.98 7.78
CA THR A 189 -1.71 18.75 6.70
C THR A 189 -1.63 17.95 5.42
N SER A 190 -2.76 17.68 4.74
CA SER A 190 -2.76 17.18 3.37
C SER A 190 -3.09 18.30 2.39
N ILE A 191 -2.27 18.45 1.34
CA ILE A 191 -2.51 19.38 0.23
C ILE A 191 -2.30 18.62 -1.08
N PRO A 192 -3.34 18.38 -1.89
CA PRO A 192 -3.17 17.78 -3.21
C PRO A 192 -2.22 18.59 -4.10
N ILE A 193 -1.45 17.90 -4.92
CA ILE A 193 -0.58 18.51 -5.93
C ILE A 193 -1.11 18.13 -7.31
N VAL A 194 -1.31 19.10 -8.20
CA VAL A 194 -1.67 18.84 -9.60
C VAL A 194 -0.47 19.14 -10.48
N ARG A 195 -0.09 18.18 -11.32
CA ARG A 195 1.02 18.28 -12.29
C ARG A 195 0.56 17.90 -13.67
N THR A 196 1.25 18.34 -14.72
CA THR A 196 0.79 18.09 -16.09
C THR A 196 1.05 16.66 -16.57
N SER A 197 2.03 15.97 -15.99
CA SER A 197 2.41 14.61 -16.36
C SER A 197 3.21 13.94 -15.26
N PHE A 198 3.01 12.63 -15.06
CA PHE A 198 3.85 11.79 -14.18
C PHE A 198 5.15 11.31 -14.84
N ASN A 199 5.44 11.69 -16.09
CA ASN A 199 6.67 11.27 -16.77
C ASN A 199 7.92 11.77 -16.01
N PRO A 200 8.80 10.88 -15.51
CA PRO A 200 9.96 11.26 -14.70
C PRO A 200 11.04 12.00 -15.50
N ASN A 201 10.99 11.97 -16.83
CA ASN A 201 11.94 12.70 -17.69
C ASN A 201 11.55 14.16 -17.91
N LEU A 202 10.35 14.57 -17.50
CA LEU A 202 9.90 15.95 -17.59
C LEU A 202 10.22 16.69 -16.29
N MET A 203 10.47 18.00 -16.41
CA MET A 203 10.68 18.86 -15.25
C MET A 203 9.44 18.83 -14.36
N TYR A 204 9.64 18.65 -13.05
CA TYR A 204 8.57 18.69 -12.07
C TYR A 204 7.86 20.06 -12.08
N ASP A 205 6.56 20.06 -12.39
CA ASP A 205 5.73 21.27 -12.51
C ASP A 205 4.52 21.27 -11.56
N GLY A 206 4.56 20.41 -10.53
CA GLY A 206 3.46 20.22 -9.59
C GLY A 206 3.09 21.49 -8.82
N LYS A 207 1.80 21.81 -8.81
CA LYS A 207 1.21 22.94 -8.10
C LYS A 207 0.30 22.46 -6.97
N LYS A 208 0.62 22.90 -5.76
CA LYS A 208 -0.21 22.68 -4.56
C LYS A 208 -1.59 23.32 -4.75
N GLN A 209 -2.64 22.58 -4.40
CA GLN A 209 -4.02 23.03 -4.43
C GLN A 209 -4.45 23.48 -3.02
N ASP A 210 -3.94 24.63 -2.57
CA ASP A 210 -4.16 25.12 -1.19
C ASP A 210 -5.64 25.28 -0.80
N VAL A 211 -6.51 25.52 -1.78
CA VAL A 211 -7.97 25.59 -1.58
C VAL A 211 -8.58 24.26 -1.12
N LEU A 212 -7.89 23.14 -1.33
CA LEU A 212 -8.31 21.79 -0.94
C LEU A 212 -7.60 21.30 0.33
N LYS A 213 -6.74 22.12 0.93
CA LYS A 213 -5.96 21.79 2.13
C LYS A 213 -6.86 21.26 3.24
N GLN A 214 -6.46 20.14 3.82
CA GLN A 214 -7.04 19.57 5.04
C GLN A 214 -5.97 19.55 6.13
N THR A 215 -6.25 20.12 7.30
CA THR A 215 -5.32 20.12 8.44
C THR A 215 -6.05 19.66 9.69
N ILE A 216 -5.48 18.68 10.39
CA ILE A 216 -6.00 18.19 11.67
C ILE A 216 -4.86 18.14 12.68
N THR A 217 -5.10 18.69 13.87
CA THR A 217 -4.29 18.47 15.07
C THR A 217 -5.11 17.60 16.03
N ILE A 218 -4.57 16.46 16.43
CA ILE A 218 -5.29 15.49 17.24
C ILE A 218 -4.42 14.89 18.33
N THR A 219 -5.04 14.47 19.44
CA THR A 219 -4.39 13.71 20.51
C THR A 219 -4.57 12.21 20.33
N ARG A 220 -3.63 11.43 20.87
CA ARG A 220 -3.70 9.96 20.88
C ARG A 220 -5.01 9.46 21.47
N THR A 221 -5.44 10.02 22.60
CA THR A 221 -6.69 9.65 23.27
C THR A 221 -7.89 9.85 22.35
N LYS A 222 -7.97 11.00 21.66
CA LYS A 222 -9.06 11.27 20.73
C LYS A 222 -9.06 10.29 19.54
N ALA A 223 -7.90 9.98 18.98
CA ALA A 223 -7.79 8.97 17.93
C ALA A 223 -8.22 7.57 18.42
N GLN A 224 -7.91 7.20 19.67
CA GLN A 224 -8.38 5.95 20.27
C GLN A 224 -9.90 5.91 20.46
N GLU A 225 -10.54 7.04 20.78
CA GLU A 225 -12.01 7.14 20.83
C GLU A 225 -12.63 6.87 19.47
N VAL A 226 -12.03 7.40 18.39
CA VAL A 226 -12.44 7.12 17.01
C VAL A 226 -12.32 5.62 16.70
N LEU A 227 -11.18 4.99 17.02
CA LEU A 227 -11.05 3.52 16.87
C LEU A 227 -12.15 2.76 17.62
N LYS A 228 -12.46 3.20 18.85
CA LYS A 228 -13.46 2.51 19.68
C LYS A 228 -14.86 2.64 19.07
N LYS A 229 -15.19 3.82 18.53
CA LYS A 229 -16.47 4.12 17.90
C LYS A 229 -16.69 3.29 16.64
N TYR A 230 -15.71 3.23 15.74
CA TYR A 230 -15.89 2.60 14.41
C TYR A 230 -15.48 1.13 14.37
N LEU A 231 -14.51 0.70 15.18
CA LEU A 231 -13.87 -0.62 15.06
C LEU A 231 -13.92 -1.45 16.35
N LYS A 232 -14.51 -0.92 17.42
CA LYS A 232 -14.59 -1.57 18.75
C LYS A 232 -13.22 -1.97 19.32
N THR A 233 -12.16 -1.25 18.94
CA THR A 233 -10.79 -1.40 19.48
C THR A 233 -10.22 -0.04 19.85
N ASN A 234 -9.19 0.02 20.69
CA ASN A 234 -8.40 1.22 20.95
C ASN A 234 -6.90 1.01 20.67
N ALA A 235 -6.53 -0.16 20.14
CA ALA A 235 -5.16 -0.51 19.81
C ALA A 235 -4.89 -0.19 18.35
N PHE A 236 -4.00 0.77 18.09
CA PHE A 236 -3.61 1.15 16.73
C PHE A 236 -3.01 -0.01 15.93
N LYS A 237 -2.29 -0.94 16.60
CA LYS A 237 -1.72 -2.13 15.97
C LYS A 237 -2.79 -3.03 15.34
N ASP A 238 -4.04 -3.00 15.82
CA ASP A 238 -5.13 -3.79 15.25
C ASP A 238 -5.53 -3.36 13.84
N LEU A 239 -5.05 -2.21 13.37
CA LEU A 239 -5.23 -1.73 12.00
C LEU A 239 -4.30 -2.42 11.00
N TYR A 240 -3.40 -3.28 11.47
CA TYR A 240 -2.38 -3.92 10.66
C TYR A 240 -2.43 -5.44 10.79
N GLN A 241 -1.95 -6.10 9.75
CA GLN A 241 -1.70 -7.54 9.75
C GLN A 241 -0.26 -7.80 9.31
N LEU A 242 0.35 -8.86 9.86
CA LEU A 242 1.68 -9.29 9.43
C LEU A 242 1.54 -10.07 8.13
N ASP A 243 2.12 -9.55 7.06
CA ASP A 243 2.28 -10.21 5.77
C ASP A 243 3.77 -10.45 5.51
N GLY A 244 4.18 -11.71 5.68
CA GLY A 244 5.57 -12.14 5.63
C GLY A 244 6.36 -11.54 6.78
N THR A 245 7.23 -10.57 6.47
CA THR A 245 8.05 -9.83 7.44
C THR A 245 7.53 -8.41 7.71
N MET A 246 6.40 -8.03 7.11
CA MET A 246 5.96 -6.64 7.06
C MET A 246 4.55 -6.46 7.60
N TYR A 247 4.30 -5.34 8.27
CA TYR A 247 2.97 -4.99 8.69
C TYR A 247 2.28 -4.17 7.61
N LEU A 248 1.15 -4.67 7.09
CA LEU A 248 0.34 -3.99 6.09
C LEU A 248 -1.01 -3.56 6.70
N PRO A 249 -1.58 -2.42 6.28
CA PRO A 249 -2.94 -2.05 6.64
C PRO A 249 -3.94 -3.17 6.31
N ASN A 250 -4.85 -3.46 7.25
CA ASN A 250 -5.89 -4.48 7.07
C ASN A 250 -7.27 -3.86 6.81
N GLU A 251 -8.32 -4.67 6.72
CA GLU A 251 -9.69 -4.22 6.43
C GLU A 251 -10.24 -3.20 7.43
N LYS A 252 -9.80 -3.24 8.71
CA LYS A 252 -10.19 -2.23 9.70
C LYS A 252 -9.62 -0.87 9.33
N PHE A 253 -8.39 -0.83 8.84
CA PHE A 253 -7.80 0.41 8.33
C PHE A 253 -8.60 0.90 7.11
N GLU A 254 -8.85 0.03 6.13
CA GLU A 254 -9.62 0.37 4.93
C GLU A 254 -11.01 0.94 5.26
N THR A 255 -11.66 0.40 6.31
CA THR A 255 -12.92 0.94 6.83
C THR A 255 -12.80 2.41 7.23
N LEU A 256 -11.74 2.79 7.95
CA LEU A 256 -11.54 4.16 8.42
C LEU A 256 -11.30 5.16 7.28
N LYS A 257 -10.47 4.80 6.30
CA LYS A 257 -10.07 5.72 5.22
C LYS A 257 -10.97 5.66 3.97
N HIS A 258 -11.88 4.70 3.86
CA HIS A 258 -12.83 4.63 2.73
C HIS A 258 -14.27 4.56 3.17
N ALA A 259 -14.69 3.47 3.82
CA ALA A 259 -16.09 3.22 4.11
C ALA A 259 -16.71 4.29 5.03
N GLU A 260 -15.96 4.71 6.05
CA GLU A 260 -16.39 5.66 7.07
C GLU A 260 -15.66 7.01 6.97
N LEU A 261 -15.00 7.29 5.83
CA LEU A 261 -14.08 8.41 5.67
C LEU A 261 -14.66 9.75 6.15
N GLU A 262 -15.86 10.10 5.72
CA GLU A 262 -16.48 11.38 6.04
C GLU A 262 -16.77 11.51 7.55
N SER A 263 -17.28 10.45 8.18
CA SER A 263 -17.64 10.44 9.59
C SER A 263 -16.39 10.38 10.48
N VAL A 264 -15.40 9.57 10.11
CA VAL A 264 -14.09 9.49 10.78
C VAL A 264 -13.40 10.85 10.71
N PHE A 265 -13.28 11.45 9.52
CA PHE A 265 -12.63 12.75 9.35
C PHE A 265 -13.33 13.86 10.15
N ALA A 266 -14.66 13.84 10.23
CA ALA A 266 -15.41 14.78 11.06
C ALA A 266 -15.13 14.60 12.55
N ASP A 267 -15.04 13.37 13.06
CA ASP A 267 -14.75 13.09 14.47
C ASP A 267 -13.29 13.36 14.87
N LEU A 268 -12.37 13.45 13.88
CA LEU A 268 -10.98 13.81 14.12
C LEU A 268 -10.77 15.33 14.28
N ASN A 269 -11.71 16.17 13.80
CA ASN A 269 -11.71 17.63 13.96
C ASN A 269 -12.31 18.05 15.30
#